data_AF-F2IA79-F1
#
_entry.id   AF-F2IA79-F1
#
_cell.length_a   1.000
_cell.length_b   1.000
_cell.length_c   1.000
_cell.angle_alpha   90.00
_cell.angle_beta   90.00
_cell.angle_gamma   90.00
#
_symmetry.space_group_name_H-M   'P 1'
#
loop_
_entity.id
_entity.type
_entity.pdbx_description
1 polymer ?
#
loop_
_entity_poly.entity_id
_entity_poly.type
_entity_poly.pdbx_seq_one_letter_code
_entity_poly.pdbx_strand_id
1 'polypeptide(L)'
;MPSLGYDLGYKWKFGNWFSATPFIRLAYYNLNVKIPSKHPFIHTAECFLAARFTVGKKNQLALGGGIGPAIEWKYDSYYQRRQHFLMWNYFAEITYYYVF
;
A
#
# COMPACT_ATOMS: atom_id res chain seq x y z
N MET A 1 -3.13 11.59 -6.30
CA MET A 1 -1.96 11.00 -7.01
C MET A 1 -2.44 9.70 -7.63
N PRO A 2 -2.17 9.43 -8.91
CA PRO A 2 -2.51 8.13 -9.47
C PRO A 2 -1.66 7.07 -8.77
N SER A 3 -2.35 6.14 -8.12
CA SER A 3 -1.77 4.95 -7.51
C SER A 3 -2.47 3.73 -8.07
N LEU A 4 -1.70 2.67 -8.31
CA LEU A 4 -2.21 1.37 -8.70
C LEU A 4 -1.81 0.40 -7.60
N GLY A 5 -2.78 -0.34 -7.06
CA GLY A 5 -2.55 -1.31 -6.01
C GLY A 5 -3.34 -2.59 -6.26
N TYR A 6 -2.70 -3.73 -6.00
CA TYR A 6 -3.35 -5.05 -6.02
C TYR A 6 -3.08 -5.77 -4.71
N ASP A 7 -4.15 -6.24 -4.08
CA ASP A 7 -4.10 -7.11 -2.91
C ASP A 7 -4.37 -8.54 -3.35
N LEU A 8 -3.42 -9.45 -3.12
CA LEU A 8 -3.60 -10.88 -3.31
C LEU A 8 -3.55 -11.58 -1.96
N GLY A 9 -4.66 -12.15 -1.52
CA GLY A 9 -4.75 -12.80 -0.23
C GLY A 9 -5.87 -13.81 -0.15
N TYR A 10 -5.91 -14.53 0.96
CA TYR A 10 -6.92 -15.54 1.23
C TYR A 10 -7.67 -15.22 2.51
N LYS A 11 -9.00 -15.22 2.45
CA LYS A 11 -9.86 -14.82 3.57
C LYS A 11 -10.24 -16.04 4.42
N TRP A 12 -9.71 -16.12 5.63
CA TRP A 12 -10.14 -17.08 6.66
C TRP A 12 -11.34 -16.54 7.41
N LYS A 13 -12.49 -17.21 7.28
CA LYS A 13 -13.69 -16.87 8.03
C LYS A 13 -13.78 -17.72 9.29
N PHE A 14 -14.05 -17.07 10.41
CA PHE A 14 -14.29 -17.70 11.70
C PHE A 14 -15.71 -17.38 12.13
N GLY A 15 -16.65 -18.19 11.66
CA GLY A 15 -18.08 -17.90 11.75
C GLY A 15 -18.51 -16.70 10.90
N ASN A 16 -19.68 -16.14 11.22
CA ASN A 16 -20.34 -15.12 10.39
C ASN A 16 -19.96 -13.68 10.75
N TRP A 17 -19.10 -13.49 11.75
CA TRP A 17 -18.82 -12.18 12.33
C TRP A 17 -17.33 -11.82 12.40
N PHE A 18 -16.42 -12.77 12.13
CA PHE A 18 -14.98 -12.53 12.16
C PHE A 18 -14.28 -13.16 10.97
N SER A 19 -13.26 -12.49 10.45
CA SER A 19 -12.34 -13.05 9.47
C SER A 19 -10.96 -12.44 9.55
N ALA A 20 -9.93 -13.24 9.29
CA ALA A 20 -8.56 -12.79 9.09
C ALA A 20 -8.16 -13.02 7.63
N THR A 21 -7.51 -12.04 7.02
CA THR A 21 -7.05 -12.12 5.62
C THR A 21 -5.58 -11.76 5.58
N PRO A 22 -4.65 -12.73 5.60
CA PRO A 22 -3.28 -12.48 5.17
C PRO A 22 -3.25 -12.18 3.66
N PHE A 23 -2.48 -11.18 3.26
CA PHE A 23 -2.35 -10.79 1.86
C PHE A 23 -0.98 -10.20 1.55
N ILE A 24 -0.60 -10.29 0.29
CA ILE A 24 0.49 -9.53 -0.31
C ILE A 24 -0.13 -8.34 -1.02
N ARG A 25 0.38 -7.14 -0.78
CA ARG A 25 0.00 -5.93 -1.51
C ARG A 25 1.14 -5.49 -2.39
N LEU A 26 0.87 -5.34 -3.68
CA LEU A 26 1.76 -4.65 -4.62
C LEU A 26 1.17 -3.28 -4.87
N ALA A 27 1.96 -2.23 -4.72
CA ALA A 27 1.50 -0.88 -4.96
C ALA A 27 2.53 -0.03 -5.69
N TYR A 28 2.05 0.84 -6.55
CA TYR A 28 2.86 1.76 -7.33
C TYR A 28 2.28 3.15 -7.27
N TYR A 29 3.14 4.14 -7.00
CA TYR A 29 2.75 5.53 -6.83
C TYR A 29 3.66 6.43 -7.65
N ASN A 30 3.05 7.45 -8.25
CA ASN A 30 3.79 8.62 -8.74
C ASN A 30 3.56 9.77 -7.75
N LEU A 31 4.63 10.18 -7.08
CA LEU A 31 4.61 11.23 -6.09
C LEU A 31 4.97 12.58 -6.74
N ASN A 32 4.06 13.55 -6.62
CA ASN A 32 4.37 14.95 -6.90
C ASN A 32 5.34 15.48 -5.83
N VAL A 33 6.42 16.11 -6.27
CA VAL A 33 7.45 16.69 -5.41
C VAL A 33 7.15 18.13 -5.00
N LYS A 34 7.70 18.53 -3.85
CA LYS A 34 7.73 19.93 -3.40
C LYS A 34 8.56 20.85 -4.31
N ILE A 35 9.56 20.33 -5.04
CA ILE A 35 10.42 21.10 -5.96
C ILE A 35 10.42 20.42 -7.34
N PRO A 36 9.41 20.68 -8.19
CA PRO A 36 9.27 20.05 -9.50
C PRO A 36 10.46 20.30 -10.43
N SER A 37 11.15 21.43 -10.28
CA SER A 37 12.31 21.78 -11.11
C SER A 37 13.52 20.88 -10.91
N LYS A 38 13.66 20.24 -9.73
CA LYS A 38 14.78 19.35 -9.38
C LYS A 38 14.43 17.87 -9.54
N HIS A 39 13.20 17.49 -9.21
CA HIS A 39 12.77 16.08 -9.18
C HIS A 39 11.40 15.89 -9.84
N PRO A 40 11.25 16.10 -11.15
CA PRO A 40 9.93 16.22 -11.79
C PRO A 40 9.02 15.00 -11.57
N PHE A 41 9.59 13.81 -11.37
CA PHE A 41 8.86 12.59 -11.06
C PHE A 41 9.61 11.75 -10.02
N ILE A 42 8.89 11.32 -8.99
CA ILE A 42 9.31 10.28 -8.05
C ILE A 42 8.36 9.12 -8.21
N HIS A 43 8.91 7.95 -8.45
CA HIS A 43 8.15 6.72 -8.56
C HIS A 43 8.52 5.80 -7.42
N THR A 44 7.51 5.20 -6.82
CA THR A 44 7.69 4.27 -5.71
C THR A 44 6.95 2.99 -6.03
N ALA A 45 7.68 1.88 -6.07
CA ALA A 45 7.15 0.54 -6.17
C ALA A 45 7.29 -0.16 -4.81
N GLU A 46 6.19 -0.70 -4.29
CA GLU A 46 6.10 -1.25 -2.95
C GLU A 46 5.53 -2.67 -3.01
N CYS A 47 6.06 -3.54 -2.15
CA CYS A 47 5.53 -4.86 -1.89
C CYS A 47 5.39 -5.03 -0.38
N PHE A 48 4.19 -5.38 0.10
CA PHE A 48 3.93 -5.55 1.52
C PHE A 48 3.46 -6.96 1.82
N LEU A 49 3.96 -7.50 2.94
CA LEU A 49 3.30 -8.58 3.66
C LEU A 49 2.36 -7.95 4.67
N ALA A 50 1.08 -8.31 4.60
CA ALA A 50 0.04 -7.65 5.36
C ALA A 50 -1.01 -8.62 5.89
N ALA A 51 -1.77 -8.15 6.86
CA ALA A 51 -2.93 -8.85 7.39
C ALA A 51 -4.07 -7.86 7.63
N ARG A 52 -5.31 -8.32 7.40
CA ARG A 52 -6.54 -7.58 7.67
C ARG A 52 -7.46 -8.42 8.55
N PHE A 53 -7.88 -7.86 9.68
CA PHE A 53 -8.86 -8.44 10.57
C PHE A 53 -10.19 -7.71 10.38
N THR A 54 -11.25 -8.45 10.09
CA THR A 54 -12.59 -7.90 9.85
C THR A 54 -13.55 -8.44 10.88
N VAL A 55 -14.33 -7.55 11.50
CA VAL A 55 -15.32 -7.85 12.53
C VAL A 55 -16.67 -7.26 12.14
N GLY A 56 -17.75 -8.02 12.33
CA GLY A 56 -19.12 -7.60 12.05
C GLY A 56 -19.85 -8.54 11.09
N LYS A 57 -21.18 -8.37 11.00
CA LYS A 57 -22.06 -9.18 10.11
C LYS A 57 -22.43 -8.40 8.84
N LYS A 58 -23.41 -7.48 8.95
CA LYS A 58 -23.84 -6.58 7.87
C LYS A 58 -22.95 -5.34 7.76
N ASN A 59 -22.70 -4.71 8.90
CA ASN A 59 -21.74 -3.61 9.06
C ASN A 59 -20.43 -4.24 9.51
N GLN A 60 -19.42 -4.29 8.64
CA GLN A 60 -18.12 -4.85 8.96
C GLN A 60 -17.08 -3.74 9.06
N LEU A 61 -16.33 -3.73 10.15
CA LEU A 61 -15.14 -2.91 10.32
C LEU A 61 -13.92 -3.79 10.15
N ALA A 62 -12.96 -3.32 9.38
CA ALA A 62 -11.69 -3.98 9.20
C ALA A 62 -10.53 -3.08 9.59
N LEU A 63 -9.57 -3.67 10.29
CA LEU A 63 -8.29 -3.08 10.62
C LEU A 63 -7.22 -3.91 9.94
N GLY A 64 -6.36 -3.26 9.19
CA GLY A 64 -5.29 -3.91 8.47
C GLY A 64 -3.99 -3.12 8.57
N GLY A 65 -2.90 -3.82 8.31
CA GLY A 65 -1.60 -3.22 8.23
C GLY A 65 -0.60 -4.18 7.62
N GLY A 66 0.51 -3.61 7.17
CA GLY A 66 1.55 -4.37 6.54
C GLY A 66 2.87 -3.63 6.55
N ILE A 67 3.92 -4.39 6.28
CA ILE A 67 5.29 -3.91 6.20
C ILE A 67 5.97 -4.62 5.03
N GLY A 68 6.86 -3.91 4.33
CA GLY A 68 7.64 -4.53 3.29
C GLY A 68 8.59 -3.58 2.58
N PRO A 69 9.38 -4.12 1.65
CA PRO A 69 10.34 -3.34 0.89
C PRO A 69 9.65 -2.40 -0.10
N ALA A 70 10.25 -1.23 -0.28
CA ALA A 70 9.91 -0.26 -1.29
C ALA A 70 11.16 0.18 -2.03
N ILE A 71 11.03 0.34 -3.34
CA ILE A 71 12.05 0.92 -4.21
C ILE A 71 11.51 2.25 -4.71
N GLU A 72 12.18 3.32 -4.32
CA GLU A 72 11.93 4.65 -4.85
C GLU A 72 12.99 4.97 -5.92
N TRP A 73 12.55 5.42 -7.09
CA TRP A 73 13.43 6.00 -8.10
C TRP A 73 13.04 7.45 -8.38
N LYS A 74 14.04 8.33 -8.29
CA LYS A 74 13.90 9.76 -8.56
C LYS A 74 14.91 10.20 -9.60
N TYR A 75 14.46 11.04 -10.52
CA TYR A 75 15.33 11.72 -11.47
C TYR A 75 15.77 13.05 -10.87
N ASP A 76 17.08 13.31 -10.83
CA ASP A 76 17.64 14.62 -10.50
C ASP A 76 17.98 15.35 -11.81
N SER A 77 17.23 16.41 -12.12
CA SER A 77 17.40 17.20 -13.34
C SER A 77 18.66 18.08 -13.32
N TYR A 78 19.15 18.49 -12.15
CA TYR A 78 20.35 19.32 -12.03
C TYR A 78 21.62 18.52 -12.26
N TYR A 79 21.66 17.28 -11.77
CA TYR A 79 22.79 16.39 -11.97
C TYR A 79 22.60 15.42 -13.13
N GLN A 80 21.44 15.47 -13.81
CA GLN A 80 21.04 14.55 -14.89
C GLN A 80 21.24 13.07 -14.53
N ARG A 81 20.93 12.69 -13.29
CA ARG A 81 21.17 11.35 -12.74
C ARG A 81 19.91 10.75 -12.14
N ARG A 82 19.76 9.43 -12.29
CA ARG A 82 18.74 8.65 -11.59
C ARG A 82 19.31 8.16 -10.26
N GLN A 83 18.57 8.37 -9.19
CA GLN A 83 18.89 7.85 -7.87
C GLN A 83 17.84 6.81 -7.48
N HIS A 84 18.29 5.71 -6.90
CA HIS A 84 17.45 4.61 -6.43
C HIS A 84 17.64 4.49 -4.92
N PHE A 85 16.54 4.36 -4.18
CA PHE A 85 16.53 4.18 -2.74
C PHE A 85 15.77 2.92 -2.43
N LEU A 86 16.43 1.99 -1.74
CA LEU A 86 15.78 0.86 -1.12
C LEU A 86 15.39 1.28 0.30
N MET A 87 14.12 1.12 0.65
CA MET A 87 13.58 1.45 1.96
C MET A 87 12.56 0.42 2.41
N TRP A 88 12.16 0.52 3.67
CA TRP A 88 11.09 -0.29 4.25
C TRP A 88 9.93 0.63 4.59
N ASN A 89 8.76 0.35 4.02
CA ASN A 89 7.55 1.11 4.26
C ASN A 89 6.56 0.27 5.06
N TYR A 90 5.66 0.98 5.75
CA TYR A 90 4.57 0.40 6.51
C TYR A 90 3.27 1.12 6.14
N PHE A 91 2.15 0.42 6.27
CA PHE A 91 0.84 1.05 6.20
C PHE A 91 -0.06 0.53 7.31
N ALA A 92 -1.03 1.36 7.66
CA ALA A 92 -2.18 0.99 8.47
C ALA A 92 -3.43 1.43 7.72
N GLU A 93 -4.49 0.63 7.76
CA GLU A 93 -5.75 0.91 7.10
C GLU A 93 -6.93 0.58 8.00
N ILE A 94 -7.98 1.39 7.85
CA ILE A 94 -9.30 1.14 8.41
C ILE A 94 -10.26 1.08 7.22
N THR A 95 -11.03 0.00 7.12
CA THR A 95 -12.00 -0.17 6.03
C THR A 95 -13.36 -0.50 6.61
N TYR A 96 -14.39 0.14 6.07
CA TYR A 96 -15.78 -0.20 6.38
C TYR A 96 -16.39 -0.92 5.18
N TYR A 97 -17.00 -2.08 5.42
CA TYR A 97 -17.77 -2.82 4.44
C TYR A 97 -19.23 -2.88 4.85
N TYR A 98 -20.11 -2.67 3.89
CA TYR A 98 -21.52 -3.00 4.00
C TYR A 98 -21.79 -4.26 3.17
N VAL A 99 -22.23 -5.33 3.83
CA VAL A 99 -22.59 -6.59 3.19
C VAL A 99 -24.11 -6.67 3.14
N PHE A 100 -24.66 -6.67 1.92
CA PHE A 100 -26.08 -6.81 1.64
C PHE A 100 -26.61 -8.19 2.06
#